data_AF-A0A533W687-F1
#
_entry.id   AF-A0A533W687-F1
#
_cell.length_a   1.000
_cell.length_b   1.000
_cell.length_c   1.000
_cell.angle_alpha   90.00
_cell.angle_beta   90.00
_cell.angle_gamma   90.00
#
_symmetry.space_group_name_H-M   'P 1'
#
loop_
_entity.id
_entity.type
_entity.pdbx_description
1 polymer ?
#
loop_
_entity_poly.entity_id
_entity_poly.type
_entity_poly.pdbx_seq_one_letter_code
_entity_poly.pdbx_strand_id
1 'polypeptide(L)'
;MDDVVRELSKLDNLEELYEVTGEFDIVTLLSAADIEEFRDVLKNKILKIRGIRSTVSSVVLKTHKGPRTNGEQQKAKSLAHQ
;
A
#
# COMPACT_ATOMS: atom_id res chain seq x y z
N MET A 1 -6.28 12.01 -8.17
CA MET A 1 -5.81 10.62 -8.12
C MET A 1 -4.30 10.61 -7.97
N ASP A 2 -3.57 11.22 -8.90
CA ASP A 2 -2.10 11.26 -8.94
C ASP A 2 -1.45 11.69 -7.61
N ASP A 3 -1.98 12.71 -6.94
CA ASP A 3 -1.47 13.14 -5.62
C ASP A 3 -1.65 12.06 -4.55
N VAL A 4 -2.78 11.33 -4.55
CA VAL A 4 -3.05 10.26 -3.59
C VAL A 4 -2.06 9.11 -3.79
N VAL A 5 -1.88 8.69 -5.04
CA VAL A 5 -0.92 7.63 -5.42
C VAL A 5 0.50 8.05 -5.04
N ARG A 6 0.88 9.30 -5.31
CA ARG A 6 2.21 9.84 -4.95
C ARG A 6 2.43 9.84 -3.43
N GLU A 7 1.45 10.27 -2.64
CA GLU A 7 1.61 10.28 -1.18
C GLU A 7 1.60 8.86 -0.58
N LEU A 8 0.76 7.96 -1.09
CA LEU A 8 0.76 6.55 -0.66
C LEU A 8 2.08 5.85 -1.01
N SER A 9 2.66 6.14 -2.17
CA SER A 9 3.94 5.55 -2.62
C SER A 9 5.14 5.98 -1.76
N LYS A 10 5.01 7.00 -0.91
CA LYS A 10 6.06 7.43 0.04
C LYS A 10 6.00 6.69 1.37
N LEU A 11 4.99 5.85 1.60
CA LEU A 11 4.83 5.11 2.84
C LEU A 11 5.69 3.85 2.79
N ASP A 12 6.76 3.80 3.59
CA ASP A 12 7.71 2.68 3.62
C ASP A 12 7.05 1.33 3.93
N ASN A 13 5.94 1.36 4.66
CA ASN A 13 5.21 0.19 5.11
C ASN A 13 4.15 -0.29 4.11
N LEU A 14 4.07 0.33 2.92
CA LEU A 14 3.14 -0.01 1.85
C LEU A 14 3.83 -0.99 0.87
N GLU A 15 3.36 -2.23 0.85
CA GLU A 15 3.97 -3.31 0.07
C GLU A 15 3.49 -3.30 -1.39
N GLU A 16 2.19 -3.05 -1.58
CA GLU A 16 1.56 -3.07 -2.90
C GLU A 16 0.57 -1.91 -3.05
N LEU A 17 0.51 -1.31 -4.24
CA LEU A 17 -0.40 -0.22 -4.58
C LEU A 17 -1.02 -0.48 -5.95
N TYR A 18 -2.34 -0.55 -6.01
CA TYR A 18 -3.08 -0.82 -7.23
C TYR A 18 -4.17 0.21 -7.43
N GLU A 19 -4.23 0.76 -8.64
CA GLU A 19 -5.45 1.39 -9.13
C GLU A 19 -6.35 0.30 -9.69
N VAL A 20 -7.63 0.35 -9.32
CA VAL A 20 -8.60 -0.68 -9.73
C VAL A 20 -9.83 -0.03 -10.32
N THR A 21 -10.45 -0.72 -11.28
CA THR A 21 -11.79 -0.37 -11.74
C THR A 21 -12.81 -1.11 -10.86
N GLY A 22 -13.59 -0.39 -10.05
CA GLY A 22 -14.56 -1.02 -9.15
C GLY A 22 -15.23 -0.02 -8.21
N GLU A 23 -15.71 -0.52 -7.06
CA GLU A 23 -16.28 0.31 -5.99
C GLU A 23 -15.24 1.22 -5.33
N PHE A 24 -13.98 0.78 -5.33
CA PHE A 24 -12.85 1.52 -4.82
C PHE A 24 -11.96 1.99 -5.97
N ASP A 25 -11.30 3.13 -5.80
CA ASP A 25 -10.32 3.64 -6.76
C ASP A 25 -8.94 2.99 -6.57
N ILE A 26 -8.60 2.65 -5.32
CA ILE A 26 -7.28 2.14 -4.91
C ILE A 26 -7.44 0.94 -3.99
N VAL A 27 -6.64 -0.10 -4.23
CA VAL A 27 -6.41 -1.22 -3.31
C VAL A 27 -4.93 -1.27 -2.98
N THR A 28 -4.60 -1.41 -1.69
CA THR A 28 -3.22 -1.46 -1.22
C THR A 28 -3.03 -2.54 -0.17
N LEU A 29 -1.85 -3.15 -0.17
CA LEU A 29 -1.38 -4.02 0.89
C LEU A 29 -0.29 -3.28 1.67
N LEU A 30 -0.39 -3.29 2.99
CA LEU A 30 0.59 -2.68 3.88
C LEU A 30 0.95 -3.67 4.99
N SER A 31 2.20 -3.62 5.44
CA SER A 31 2.68 -4.33 6.62
C SER A 31 2.65 -3.41 7.84
N ALA A 32 2.30 -3.96 9.00
CA ALA A 32 2.46 -3.31 10.30
C ALA A 32 2.88 -4.38 11.32
N ALA A 33 3.74 -4.00 12.27
CA ALA A 33 4.21 -4.86 13.35
C ALA A 33 3.09 -5.25 14.31
N ASP A 34 2.15 -4.34 14.54
CA ASP A 34 0.99 -4.55 15.41
C ASP A 34 -0.22 -3.67 15.03
N ILE A 35 -1.30 -3.82 15.80
CA ILE A 35 -2.54 -3.09 15.59
C ILE A 35 -2.42 -1.60 15.92
N GLU A 36 -1.49 -1.20 16.77
CA GLU A 36 -1.27 0.21 17.13
C GLU A 36 -0.58 0.95 15.98
N GLU A 37 0.48 0.35 15.43
CA GLU A 37 1.13 0.87 14.22
C GLU A 37 0.15 0.96 13.05
N PHE A 38 -0.67 -0.09 12.83
CA PHE A 38 -1.69 -0.05 11.79
C PHE A 38 -2.67 1.13 11.99
N ARG A 39 -3.14 1.36 13.21
CA ARG A 39 -4.03 2.48 13.53
C ARG A 39 -3.36 3.83 13.33
N ASP A 40 -2.09 3.95 13.68
CA ASP A 40 -1.31 5.16 13.46
C ASP A 40 -1.17 5.44 11.95
N VAL A 41 -0.74 4.46 11.16
CA VAL A 41 -0.63 4.58 9.71
C VAL A 41 -1.97 4.99 9.10
N LEU A 42 -3.06 4.32 9.48
CA LEU A 42 -4.37 4.62 8.93
C LEU A 42 -4.83 6.05 9.29
N LYS A 43 -4.79 6.43 10.56
CA LYS A 43 -5.33 7.71 11.04
C LYS A 43 -4.41 8.90 10.75
N ASN A 44 -3.10 8.72 10.96
CA ASN A 44 -2.13 9.80 10.93
C ASN A 44 -1.44 9.96 9.59
N LYS A 45 -1.44 8.93 8.74
CA LYS A 45 -0.85 8.99 7.39
C LYS A 45 -1.93 8.93 6.33
N ILE A 46 -2.60 7.79 6.15
CA ILE A 46 -3.52 7.55 5.03
C ILE A 46 -4.70 8.52 5.04
N LEU A 47 -5.49 8.57 6.13
CA LEU A 47 -6.70 9.41 6.19
C LEU A 47 -6.42 10.92 6.11
N LYS A 48 -5.17 11.36 6.26
CA LYS A 48 -4.77 12.77 6.10
C LYS A 48 -4.39 13.12 4.66
N ILE A 49 -4.23 12.14 3.77
CA ILE A 49 -3.92 12.38 2.37
C ILE A 49 -5.13 13.06 1.72
N ARG A 50 -4.91 14.27 1.21
CA ARG A 50 -5.94 15.04 0.50
C ARG A 50 -6.39 14.25 -0.73
N GLY A 51 -7.71 14.03 -0.83
CA GLY A 51 -8.32 13.25 -1.91
C GLY A 51 -8.84 11.89 -1.46
N ILE A 52 -8.39 11.38 -0.31
CA ILE A 52 -8.98 10.19 0.30
C ILE A 52 -10.32 10.57 0.96
N ARG A 53 -11.41 10.00 0.45
CA ARG A 53 -12.77 10.24 0.95
C ARG A 53 -13.19 9.25 2.02
N SER A 54 -12.83 7.98 1.83
CA SER A 54 -13.15 6.88 2.72
C SER A 54 -12.15 5.76 2.53
N THR A 55 -12.00 4.92 3.55
CA THR A 55 -11.15 3.73 3.53
C THR A 55 -11.88 2.58 4.19
N VAL A 56 -11.88 1.41 3.56
CA VAL A 56 -12.22 0.14 4.19
C VAL A 56 -10.93 -0.62 4.41
N SER A 57 -10.75 -1.17 5.61
CA SER A 57 -9.54 -1.93 5.94
C SER A 57 -9.89 -3.35 6.37
N SER A 58 -8.96 -4.27 6.16
CA SER A 58 -9.07 -5.67 6.54
C SER A 58 -7.71 -6.17 7.00
N VAL A 59 -7.71 -7.03 8.01
CA VAL A 59 -6.50 -7.65 8.54
C VAL A 59 -6.39 -9.06 7.96
N VAL A 60 -5.26 -9.37 7.33
CA VAL A 60 -5.00 -10.71 6.81
C VAL A 60 -4.73 -11.66 7.97
N LEU A 61 -5.65 -12.60 8.22
CA LEU A 61 -5.48 -13.61 9.28
C LEU A 61 -4.63 -14.80 8.85
N LYS A 62 -4.66 -15.15 7.55
CA LYS A 62 -3.92 -16.27 6.99
C LYS A 62 -3.69 -16.09 5.50
N THR A 63 -2.44 -16.24 5.08
CA THR A 63 -2.06 -16.22 3.65
C THR A 63 -1.99 -17.64 3.13
N HIS A 64 -2.86 -17.97 2.17
CA HIS A 64 -2.85 -19.28 1.49
C HIS A 64 -1.96 -19.29 0.24
N LYS A 65 -1.73 -18.12 -0.37
CA LYS A 65 -0.85 -17.92 -1.53
C LYS A 65 -0.25 -16.52 -1.44
N GLY A 66 1.08 -16.43 -1.64
CA GLY A 66 1.85 -15.20 -1.45
C GLY A 66 1.75 -14.18 -2.60
N PRO A 67 2.47 -13.05 -2.49
CA PRO A 67 2.33 -11.91 -3.39
C PRO A 67 2.71 -12.25 -4.82
N ARG A 68 2.02 -11.61 -5.76
CA ARG A 68 2.15 -11.84 -7.20
C ARG A 68 3.38 -11.15 -7.82
N THR A 69 3.90 -10.12 -7.16
CA THR A 69 4.76 -9.08 -7.76
C THR A 69 6.24 -9.14 -7.34
N ASN A 70 6.70 -10.20 -6.66
CA ASN A 70 8.12 -10.37 -6.31
C ASN A 70 9.10 -10.38 -7.51
N GLY A 71 8.62 -10.47 -8.75
CA GLY A 71 9.43 -10.57 -9.96
C GLY A 71 9.97 -9.25 -10.54
N GLU A 72 9.37 -8.09 -10.23
CA GLU A 72 9.72 -6.83 -10.92
C GLU A 72 10.60 -5.90 -10.07
N GLN A 73 10.47 -5.92 -8.74
CA GLN A 73 11.31 -5.10 -7.85
C GLN A 73 12.79 -5.56 -7.80
N GLN A 74 13.11 -6.81 -8.15
CA GLN A 74 14.50 -7.28 -8.24
C GLN A 74 15.20 -6.81 -9.53
N LYS A 75 14.48 -6.63 -10.65
CA LYS A 75 15.09 -6.16 -11.91
C LYS A 75 15.48 -4.68 -11.85
N ALA A 76 14.63 -3.83 -11.27
CA ALA A 76 14.93 -2.39 -11.16
C ALA A 76 16.14 -2.09 -10.27
N LYS A 77 16.36 -2.88 -9.19
CA LYS A 77 17.55 -2.72 -8.32
C LYS A 77 18.85 -3.26 -8.95
N SER A 78 18.77 -4.19 -9.91
CA SER A 78 19.94 -4.70 -10.63
C SER A 78 20.47 -3.75 -11.73
N LEU A 79 19.62 -2.86 -12.25
CA LEU A 79 19.96 -1.90 -13.30
C LEU A 79 20.55 -0.58 -12.77
N ALA A 80 20.38 -0.29 -11.47
CA ALA A 80 20.96 0.88 -10.82
C ALA A 80 22.37 0.64 -10.24
N HIS A 81 22.96 -0.53 -10.49
CA HIS A 81 24.30 -0.89 -10.02
C HIS A 81 25.24 -1.37 -11.15
N GLN A 82 24.94 -1.01 -12.41
CA GLN A 82 25.86 -1.13 -13.55
C GLN A 82 26.24 0.24 -14.06
#